data_AF-A0AAV8ZS96-F1
#
_entry.id   AF-A0AAV8ZS96-F1
#
_cell.length_a   1.000
_cell.length_b   1.000
_cell.length_c   1.000
_cell.angle_alpha   90.00
_cell.angle_beta   90.00
_cell.angle_gamma   90.00
#
_symmetry.space_group_name_H-M   'P 1'
#
loop_
_entity.id
_entity.type
_entity.pdbx_description
1 polymer ?
#
loop_
_entity_poly.entity_id
_entity_poly.type
_entity_poly.pdbx_seq_one_letter_code
_entity_poly.pdbx_strand_id
1 'polypeptide(L)'
;MKRCDPEQFLRYTRMTVPVFEKLLSLMKDRLSRRLRSDGIGAEERLAITLHIVLMAACDVNYLFTLVDIGSYGSQSDVGIFRQSVFGERLENRTMNVPNSTKIPNTNVEMPYVFVGDEAFPLKHYIMRPYPGKNLTLTQKNFLLWTFTCPAND
;
A
#
# COMPACT_ATOMS: atom_id res chain seq x y z
N MET A 1 22.18 -9.92 2.38
CA MET A 1 21.01 -10.47 3.13
C MET A 1 21.48 -11.59 4.07
N LYS A 2 21.12 -11.63 5.37
CA LYS A 2 21.67 -12.67 6.28
C LYS A 2 21.01 -14.03 6.03
N ARG A 3 21.70 -14.90 5.29
CA ARG A 3 21.33 -16.30 5.04
C ARG A 3 21.39 -17.20 6.29
N CYS A 4 21.94 -16.68 7.39
CA CYS A 4 22.14 -17.42 8.64
C CYS A 4 20.86 -17.59 9.47
N ASP A 5 19.78 -16.88 9.14
CA ASP A 5 18.49 -17.00 9.81
C ASP A 5 17.41 -17.40 8.76
N PRO A 6 17.09 -18.70 8.65
CA PRO A 6 16.12 -19.19 7.67
C PRO A 6 14.71 -18.63 7.86
N GLU A 7 14.30 -18.32 9.09
CA GLU A 7 12.97 -17.74 9.35
C GLU A 7 12.91 -16.29 8.90
N GLN A 8 13.94 -15.50 9.22
CA GLN A 8 14.05 -14.13 8.73
C GLN A 8 14.17 -14.09 7.20
N PHE A 9 14.89 -15.04 6.60
CA PHE A 9 15.03 -15.16 5.15
C PHE A 9 13.70 -15.49 4.47
N LEU A 10 12.94 -16.45 5.01
CA LEU A 10 11.61 -16.81 4.50
C LEU A 10 10.62 -15.66 4.66
N ARG A 11 10.63 -14.98 5.80
CA ARG A 11 9.78 -13.80 6.03
C ARG A 11 10.08 -12.68 5.04
N TYR A 12 11.37 -12.46 4.74
CA TYR A 12 11.79 -11.40 3.86
C TYR A 12 11.57 -11.77 2.39
N THR A 13 12.02 -12.91 1.90
CA THR A 13 11.91 -13.29 0.47
C THR A 13 10.60 -14.00 0.09
N ARG A 14 9.80 -14.43 1.07
CA ARG A 14 8.65 -15.34 0.91
C ARG A 14 9.00 -16.69 0.24
N MET A 15 10.27 -17.09 0.27
CA MET A 15 10.73 -18.37 -0.28
C MET A 15 11.86 -18.99 0.56
N THR A 16 12.06 -20.29 0.41
CA THR A 16 13.16 -20.99 1.08
C THR A 16 14.50 -20.68 0.41
N VAL A 17 15.61 -20.77 1.15
CA VAL A 17 16.96 -20.53 0.63
C VAL A 17 17.26 -21.33 -0.65
N PRO A 18 16.91 -22.63 -0.76
CA PRO A 18 17.15 -23.39 -1.99
C PRO A 18 16.38 -22.87 -3.21
N VAL A 19 15.14 -22.40 -3.01
CA VAL A 19 14.32 -21.83 -4.09
C VAL A 19 14.90 -20.48 -4.54
N PHE A 20 15.33 -19.65 -3.60
CA PHE A 20 15.98 -18.38 -3.90
C PHE A 20 17.29 -18.57 -4.68
N GLU A 21 18.15 -19.51 -4.26
CA GLU A 21 19.39 -19.82 -4.99
C GLU A 21 19.11 -20.33 -6.40
N LYS A 22 18.07 -21.16 -6.57
CA LYS A 22 17.67 -21.62 -7.89
C LYS A 22 17.23 -20.44 -8.77
N LEU A 23 16.40 -19.54 -8.25
CA LEU A 23 15.97 -18.35 -8.98
C LEU A 23 17.14 -17.43 -9.30
N LEU A 24 18.05 -17.22 -8.35
CA LEU A 24 19.27 -16.44 -8.52
C LEU A 24 20.14 -17.01 -9.64
N SER A 25 20.29 -18.33 -9.71
CA SER A 25 21.02 -18.98 -10.80
C SER A 25 20.40 -18.73 -12.18
N LEU A 26 19.06 -18.68 -12.27
CA LEU A 26 18.33 -18.41 -13.51
C LEU A 26 18.39 -16.94 -13.93
N MET A 27 18.45 -16.03 -12.96
CA MET A 27 18.40 -14.59 -13.19
C MET A 27 19.77 -13.91 -13.20
N LYS A 28 20.84 -14.61 -12.80
CA LYS A 28 22.20 -14.08 -12.62
C LYS A 28 22.70 -13.29 -13.83
N ASP A 29 22.52 -13.82 -15.03
CA ASP A 29 22.99 -13.22 -16.28
C ASP A 29 22.14 -12.02 -16.74
N ARG A 30 20.86 -11.99 -16.33
CA ARG A 30 19.94 -10.87 -16.61
C ARG A 30 20.19 -9.69 -15.67
N LEU A 31 20.45 -9.98 -14.39
CA LEU A 31 20.67 -8.97 -13.34
C LEU A 31 22.05 -8.31 -13.42
N SER A 32 23.06 -9.03 -13.89
CA SER A 32 24.41 -8.51 -14.12
C SER A 32 24.50 -7.61 -15.35
N ARG A 33 23.64 -7.81 -16.36
CA ARG A 33 23.59 -7.01 -17.59
C ARG A 33 22.83 -5.69 -17.47
N ARG A 34 21.90 -5.53 -16.52
CA ARG A 34 20.94 -4.40 -16.49
C ARG A 34 21.40 -3.14 -15.75
N LEU A 35 22.39 -3.21 -14.85
CA LEU A 35 22.96 -2.03 -14.18
C LEU A 35 24.46 -2.21 -13.92
N ARG A 36 25.29 -1.33 -14.50
CA ARG A 36 26.72 -1.21 -14.21
C ARG A 36 26.89 -0.58 -12.83
N SER A 37 27.25 -1.42 -11.86
CA SER A 37 28.01 -1.13 -10.64
C SER A 37 27.60 0.05 -9.73
N ASP A 38 26.90 -0.28 -8.63
CA ASP A 38 26.89 0.51 -7.37
C ASP A 38 27.20 -0.38 -6.14
N GLY A 39 28.00 -1.45 -6.30
CA GLY A 39 28.36 -2.33 -5.17
C GLY A 39 27.25 -3.25 -4.64
N ILE A 40 26.05 -3.22 -5.24
CA ILE A 40 24.94 -4.11 -4.89
C ILE A 40 25.11 -5.47 -5.60
N GLY A 41 25.24 -6.57 -4.84
CA GLY A 41 25.39 -7.93 -5.35
C GLY A 41 24.13 -8.45 -6.09
N ALA A 42 24.30 -9.48 -6.93
CA ALA A 42 23.20 -10.03 -7.72
C ALA A 42 22.06 -10.59 -6.84
N GLU A 43 22.40 -11.07 -5.64
CA GLU A 43 21.45 -11.53 -4.64
C GLU A 43 20.62 -10.39 -4.05
N GLU A 44 21.24 -9.25 -3.69
CA GLU A 44 20.51 -8.06 -3.26
C GLU A 44 19.63 -7.52 -4.39
N ARG A 45 20.12 -7.51 -5.64
CA ARG A 45 19.33 -7.09 -6.81
C ARG A 45 18.12 -7.98 -7.05
N LEU A 46 18.27 -9.30 -6.87
CA LEU A 46 17.17 -10.23 -6.98
C LEU A 46 16.15 -10.01 -5.86
N ALA A 47 16.61 -9.87 -4.62
CA ALA A 47 15.75 -9.58 -3.47
C ALA A 47 14.98 -8.26 -3.65
N ILE A 48 15.60 -7.24 -4.25
CA ILE A 48 14.96 -5.97 -4.62
C ILE A 48 13.89 -6.19 -5.70
N THR A 49 14.21 -6.98 -6.74
CA THR A 49 13.28 -7.27 -7.85
C THR A 49 12.06 -8.08 -7.41
N LEU A 50 12.24 -8.96 -6.42
CA LEU A 50 11.17 -9.80 -5.85
C LEU A 50 10.14 -9.00 -5.03
N HIS A 51 10.44 -7.75 -4.70
CA HIS A 51 9.61 -6.90 -3.86
C HIS A 51 9.12 -5.67 -4.61
N ILE A 52 8.43 -5.88 -5.74
CA ILE A 52 7.63 -4.81 -6.34
C ILE A 52 6.32 -4.73 -5.58
N VAL A 53 6.08 -3.60 -4.91
CA VAL A 53 4.82 -3.29 -4.26
C VAL A 53 3.87 -2.70 -5.29
N LEU A 54 2.62 -3.15 -5.22
CA LEU A 54 1.49 -2.61 -5.96
C LEU A 54 0.59 -1.89 -4.95
N MET A 55 0.33 -0.61 -5.23
CA MET A 55 -0.64 0.19 -4.51
C MET A 55 -1.78 0.50 -5.46
N ALA A 56 -3.01 0.28 -5.03
CA ALA A 56 -4.17 0.54 -5.86
C ALA A 56 -5.33 1.10 -5.04
N ALA A 57 -6.16 1.90 -5.71
CA ALA A 57 -7.42 2.37 -5.19
C ALA A 57 -8.57 1.82 -6.05
N CYS A 58 -9.65 1.44 -5.38
CA CYS A 58 -10.86 0.94 -6.01
C CYS A 58 -12.03 1.89 -5.79
N ASP A 59 -12.98 1.88 -6.72
CA ASP A 59 -14.28 2.50 -6.51
C ASP A 59 -15.25 1.59 -5.71
N VAL A 60 -16.49 2.05 -5.57
CA VAL A 60 -17.57 1.32 -4.87
C VAL A 60 -17.97 0.01 -5.54
N ASN A 61 -17.60 -0.21 -6.81
CA ASN A 61 -17.86 -1.44 -7.55
C ASN A 61 -16.66 -2.40 -7.51
N TYR A 62 -15.68 -2.14 -6.65
CA TYR A 62 -14.43 -2.90 -6.55
C TYR A 62 -13.60 -2.87 -7.84
N LEU A 63 -13.80 -1.85 -8.70
CA LEU A 63 -12.98 -1.66 -9.89
C LEU A 63 -11.76 -0.81 -9.54
N PHE A 64 -10.57 -1.29 -9.93
CA PHE A 64 -9.34 -0.52 -9.79
C PHE A 64 -9.40 0.73 -10.67
N THR A 65 -9.48 1.90 -10.05
CA THR A 65 -9.49 3.20 -10.74
C THR A 65 -8.10 3.83 -10.78
N LEU A 66 -7.22 3.40 -9.87
CA LEU A 66 -5.85 3.87 -9.81
C LEU A 66 -4.92 2.73 -9.39
N VAL A 67 -3.80 2.59 -10.09
CA VAL A 67 -2.76 1.62 -9.75
C VAL A 67 -1.40 2.31 -9.89
N ASP A 68 -0.57 2.20 -8.85
CA ASP A 68 0.83 2.58 -8.85
C ASP A 68 1.68 1.31 -8.61
N ILE A 69 2.64 1.06 -9.50
CA ILE A 69 3.48 -0.14 -9.54
C ILE A 69 4.93 0.30 -9.63
N GLY A 70 5.78 -0.26 -8.77
CA GLY A 70 7.23 -0.11 -8.91
C GLY A 70 7.94 0.31 -7.64
N SER A 71 7.23 0.48 -6.53
CA SER A 71 7.86 0.79 -5.25
C SER A 71 8.53 -0.44 -4.66
N TYR A 72 9.71 -0.24 -4.07
CA TYR A 72 10.45 -1.32 -3.42
C TYR A 72 9.82 -1.71 -2.08
N GLY A 73 9.53 -2.99 -1.88
CA GLY A 73 8.88 -3.50 -0.65
C GLY A 73 9.74 -3.48 0.60
N SER A 74 10.96 -2.93 0.53
CA SER A 74 11.72 -2.54 1.72
C SER A 74 11.21 -1.24 2.36
N GLN A 75 10.37 -0.46 1.65
CA GLN A 75 9.75 0.75 2.16
C GLN A 75 8.41 0.42 2.84
N SER A 76 8.03 1.19 3.87
CA SER A 76 6.72 1.06 4.49
C SER A 76 5.62 1.56 3.55
N ASP A 77 4.39 1.06 3.72
CA ASP A 77 3.23 1.48 2.91
C ASP A 77 3.03 3.00 2.92
N VAL A 78 3.30 3.66 4.06
CA VAL A 78 3.29 5.13 4.19
C VAL A 78 4.38 5.80 3.37
N GLY A 79 5.59 5.24 3.37
CA GLY A 79 6.71 5.77 2.58
C GLY A 79 6.43 5.67 1.08
N ILE A 80 5.92 4.51 0.67
CA ILE A 80 5.49 4.22 -0.70
C ILE A 80 4.38 5.18 -1.12
N PHE A 81 3.35 5.34 -0.29
CA PHE A 81 2.26 6.29 -0.54
C PHE A 81 2.77 7.72 -0.71
N ARG A 82 3.62 8.22 0.18
CA ARG A 82 4.12 9.61 0.11
C ARG A 82 5.02 9.87 -1.10
N GLN A 83 5.71 8.85 -1.61
CA GLN A 83 6.59 8.95 -2.78
C GLN A 83 5.85 8.69 -4.11
N SER A 84 4.66 8.09 -4.03
CA SER A 84 3.85 7.79 -5.21
C SER A 84 3.28 9.06 -5.85
N VAL A 85 3.10 9.01 -7.17
CA VAL A 85 2.39 10.06 -7.91
C VAL A 85 0.96 10.22 -7.36
N PHE A 86 0.37 9.11 -6.91
CA PHE A 86 -0.93 9.08 -6.26
C PHE A 86 -0.96 9.96 -4.99
N GLY A 87 -0.06 9.69 -4.04
CA GLY A 87 0.02 10.43 -2.79
C GLY A 87 0.44 11.87 -2.97
N GLU A 88 1.35 12.15 -3.91
CA GLU A 88 1.72 13.53 -4.27
C GLU A 88 0.53 14.33 -4.78
N ARG A 89 -0.26 13.75 -5.71
CA ARG A 89 -1.45 14.43 -6.26
C ARG A 89 -2.54 14.65 -5.22
N LEU A 90 -2.70 13.74 -4.27
CA LEU A 90 -3.61 13.91 -3.15
C LEU A 90 -3.17 15.02 -2.20
N GLU A 91 -1.90 15.05 -1.79
CA GLU A 91 -1.38 16.08 -0.89
C GLU A 91 -1.46 17.47 -1.53
N ASN A 92 -1.18 17.57 -2.84
CA ASN A 92 -1.24 18.82 -3.59
C ASN A 92 -2.64 19.19 -4.10
N ARG A 93 -3.68 18.39 -3.80
CA ARG A 93 -5.07 18.60 -4.28
C ARG A 93 -5.19 18.78 -5.79
N THR A 94 -4.33 18.12 -6.55
CA THR A 94 -4.33 18.13 -8.02
C THR A 94 -5.05 16.92 -8.61
N MET A 95 -5.55 16.03 -7.75
CA MET A 95 -6.44 14.94 -8.15
C MET A 95 -7.85 15.47 -8.38
N ASN A 96 -8.50 15.01 -9.45
CA ASN A 96 -9.88 15.34 -9.78
C ASN A 96 -10.88 14.57 -8.88
N VAL A 97 -10.75 14.73 -7.57
CA VAL A 97 -11.73 14.22 -6.60
C VAL A 97 -12.95 15.16 -6.63
N PRO A 98 -14.18 14.64 -6.61
CA PRO A 98 -15.37 15.47 -6.54
C PRO A 98 -15.37 16.39 -5.31
N ASN A 99 -16.01 17.55 -5.43
CA ASN A 99 -16.25 18.42 -4.29
C ASN A 99 -17.12 17.73 -3.24
N SER A 100 -17.06 18.22 -2.01
CA SER A 100 -17.92 17.74 -0.93
C SER A 100 -19.40 17.74 -1.32
N THR A 101 -20.12 16.73 -0.86
CA THR A 101 -21.55 16.57 -1.12
C THR A 101 -22.27 16.38 0.21
N LYS A 102 -23.53 16.80 0.30
CA LYS A 102 -24.35 16.50 1.47
C LYS A 102 -24.57 14.99 1.58
N ILE A 103 -24.42 14.46 2.78
CA ILE A 103 -24.82 13.08 3.07
C ILE A 103 -26.33 12.98 2.87
N PRO A 104 -26.83 11.92 2.19
CA PRO A 104 -28.26 11.72 2.00
C PRO A 104 -29.05 11.90 3.30
N ASN A 105 -30.20 12.57 3.22
CA ASN A 105 -31.09 12.82 4.36
C ASN A 105 -30.52 13.66 5.50
N THR A 106 -29.41 14.38 5.27
CA THR A 106 -28.83 15.30 6.25
C THR A 106 -28.45 16.65 5.63
N ASN A 107 -28.23 17.66 6.47
CA ASN A 107 -27.60 18.92 6.06
C ASN A 107 -26.08 18.93 6.28
N VAL A 108 -25.48 17.76 6.53
CA VAL A 108 -24.05 17.64 6.78
C VAL A 108 -23.33 17.47 5.44
N GLU A 109 -22.46 18.41 5.12
CA GLU A 109 -21.58 18.35 3.95
C GLU A 109 -20.32 17.55 4.29
N MET A 110 -19.99 16.55 3.46
CA MET A 110 -18.85 15.66 3.70
C MET A 110 -17.97 15.56 2.44
N PRO A 111 -16.64 15.69 2.57
CA PRO A 111 -15.73 15.48 1.46
C PRO A 111 -15.64 14.00 1.08
N TYR A 112 -15.33 13.74 -0.19
CA TYR A 112 -14.93 12.41 -0.63
C TYR A 112 -13.54 12.09 -0.10
N VAL A 113 -13.39 10.91 0.48
CA VAL A 113 -12.14 10.44 1.10
C VAL A 113 -11.83 9.02 0.64
N PHE A 114 -10.55 8.69 0.54
CA PHE A 114 -10.10 7.31 0.40
C PHE A 114 -10.16 6.62 1.77
N VAL A 115 -10.56 5.36 1.80
CA VAL A 115 -10.46 4.54 3.01
C VAL A 115 -9.21 3.68 2.91
N GLY A 116 -8.26 3.95 3.80
CA GLY A 116 -7.03 3.19 3.95
C GLY A 116 -7.07 2.31 5.20
N ASP A 117 -6.13 1.38 5.28
CA ASP A 117 -5.91 0.61 6.50
C ASP A 117 -5.22 1.44 7.62
N GLU A 118 -4.95 0.80 8.76
CA GLU A 118 -4.29 1.43 9.91
C GLU A 118 -2.88 1.96 9.60
N ALA A 119 -2.23 1.48 8.53
CA ALA A 119 -0.89 1.91 8.16
C ALA A 119 -0.90 3.35 7.62
N PHE A 120 -1.94 3.76 6.89
CA PHE A 120 -2.02 5.11 6.32
C PHE A 120 -2.22 6.19 7.39
N PRO A 121 -1.71 7.42 7.20
CA PRO A 121 -2.01 8.53 8.10
C PRO A 121 -3.45 9.03 7.95
N LEU A 122 -4.07 9.47 9.05
CA LEU A 122 -5.36 10.19 8.97
C LEU A 122 -5.13 11.55 8.32
N LYS A 123 -5.83 11.83 7.22
CA LYS A 123 -5.72 13.06 6.43
C LYS A 123 -7.11 13.54 6.01
N HIS A 124 -7.23 14.79 5.56
CA HIS A 124 -8.49 15.33 5.05
C HIS A 124 -9.04 14.58 3.81
N TYR A 125 -8.20 13.77 3.16
CA TYR A 125 -8.52 12.95 1.99
C TYR A 125 -8.33 11.44 2.24
N ILE A 126 -7.90 11.01 3.44
CA ILE A 126 -7.78 9.60 3.85
C ILE A 126 -8.42 9.39 5.21
N MET A 127 -9.41 8.50 5.26
CA MET A 127 -9.97 7.96 6.49
C MET A 127 -9.37 6.58 6.77
N ARG A 128 -9.17 6.26 8.04
CA ARG A 128 -8.60 4.98 8.49
C ARG A 128 -9.26 4.48 9.77
N PRO A 129 -9.13 3.19 10.11
CA PRO A 129 -9.56 2.67 11.41
C PRO A 129 -8.83 3.33 12.58
N TYR A 130 -9.46 3.30 13.76
CA TYR A 130 -8.77 3.64 15.00
C TYR A 130 -7.59 2.68 15.22
N PRO A 131 -6.40 3.18 15.60
CA PRO A 131 -5.25 2.31 15.80
C PRO A 131 -5.31 1.55 17.13
N GLY A 132 -4.66 0.40 17.18
CA GLY A 132 -4.47 -0.38 18.40
C GLY A 132 -5.46 -1.53 18.62
N LYS A 133 -5.23 -2.30 19.69
CA LYS A 133 -5.90 -3.59 19.94
C LYS A 133 -7.09 -3.51 20.92
N ASN A 134 -7.08 -2.55 21.84
CA ASN A 134 -8.11 -2.38 22.88
C ASN A 134 -9.15 -1.34 22.47
N LEU A 135 -9.82 -1.61 21.34
CA LEU A 135 -10.86 -0.73 20.79
C LEU A 135 -12.25 -1.12 21.30
N THR A 136 -13.07 -0.11 21.58
CA THR A 136 -14.51 -0.32 21.84
C THR A 136 -15.22 -0.83 20.59
N LEU A 137 -16.41 -1.41 20.74
CA LEU A 137 -17.21 -1.89 19.61
C LEU A 137 -17.49 -0.76 18.60
N THR A 138 -17.77 0.45 19.09
CA THR A 138 -17.98 1.65 18.27
C THR A 138 -16.72 2.01 17.48
N GLN A 139 -15.55 1.95 18.09
CA GLN A 139 -14.28 2.24 17.41
C GLN A 139 -13.94 1.20 16.35
N LYS A 140 -14.23 -0.08 16.61
CA LYS A 140 -14.05 -1.17 15.63
C LYS A 140 -14.98 -1.01 14.43
N ASN A 141 -16.22 -0.59 14.68
CA ASN A 141 -17.24 -0.49 13.65
C ASN A 141 -17.34 0.91 13.02
N PHE A 142 -16.44 1.83 13.35
CA PHE A 142 -16.51 3.24 12.92
C PHE A 142 -16.65 3.39 11.41
N LEU A 143 -15.82 2.67 10.63
CA LEU A 143 -15.90 2.70 9.17
C LEU A 143 -17.18 2.03 8.64
N LEU A 144 -17.64 0.94 9.25
CA LEU A 144 -18.91 0.31 8.86
C LEU A 144 -20.09 1.26 9.04
N TRP A 145 -20.16 1.98 10.17
CA TRP A 145 -21.20 2.97 10.43
C TRP A 145 -21.23 4.10 9.40
N THR A 146 -20.08 4.50 8.84
CA THR A 146 -20.05 5.50 7.76
C THR A 146 -20.61 4.99 6.43
N PHE A 147 -20.58 3.66 6.18
CA PHE A 147 -21.13 3.05 4.97
C PHE A 147 -22.57 2.54 5.14
N THR A 148 -23.00 2.28 6.37
CA THR A 148 -24.36 1.84 6.71
C THR A 148 -25.07 2.89 7.54
N CYS A 149 -25.17 4.12 7.02
CA CYS A 149 -26.25 4.98 7.50
C CYS A 149 -27.53 4.46 6.83
N PRO A 150 -28.52 3.94 7.57
CA PRO A 150 -29.75 3.49 6.95
C PRO A 150 -30.41 4.71 6.31
N ALA A 151 -30.48 4.71 4.98
CA ALA A 151 -31.44 5.52 4.25
C ALA A 151 -32.83 5.03 4.66
N ASN A 152 -33.34 5.57 5.76
CA ASN A 152 -34.75 5.45 6.06
C ASN A 152 -35.46 6.49 5.18
N ASP A 153 -36.27 5.96 4.26
CA ASP A 153 -37.31 6.67 3.54
C ASP A 153 -38.32 7.33 4.51
#